data_AF-A0A2N7NGH5-F1
#
_entry.id   AF-A0A2N7NGH5-F1
#
_cell.length_a   1.000
_cell.length_b   1.000
_cell.length_c   1.000
_cell.angle_alpha   90.00
_cell.angle_beta   90.00
_cell.angle_gamma   90.00
#
_symmetry.space_group_name_H-M   'P 1'
#
loop_
_entity.id
_entity.type
_entity.pdbx_description
1 polymer ?
#
loop_
_entity_poly.entity_id
_entity_poly.type
_entity_poly.pdbx_seq_one_letter_code
_entity_poly.pdbx_strand_id
1 'polypeptide(L)'
;MISSYTILALAMTLSSLDKWISRVFLKKNPLCNEYLLAYQITCSLLAALFVIFEIEQIPTKFDNTSELWELLLLSIFSVFSWLGFAYSTFRARASIELGVVSIISKTKIIWSALFGVSFLNETLTFLQMTGVILILVASLLISTSNNMNLLFSNNLHAWLAPIFLTLAIGFDKVLTLYLPTSVILFIGFSGTAFLTPLLFKVHYRLIKKVLFNAVITATCGTASYYFLLKVLNTSAFSLVMVLFQGAFILDILFGYFFLKERTNLKTKIVSCLLATLGILTLAS
;
A
#
# COMPACT_ATOMS: atom_id res chain seq x y z
N MET A 1 -12.20 -19.54 13.89
CA MET A 1 -11.05 -18.61 13.81
C MET A 1 -10.60 -18.54 12.37
N ILE A 2 -10.62 -17.35 11.77
CA ILE A 2 -10.08 -17.09 10.43
C ILE A 2 -8.56 -16.95 10.61
N SER A 3 -7.74 -17.67 9.85
CA SER A 3 -6.28 -17.60 10.00
C SER A 3 -5.73 -16.27 9.47
N SER A 4 -4.63 -15.76 10.05
CA SER A 4 -4.00 -14.50 9.59
C SER A 4 -3.66 -14.52 8.09
N TYR A 5 -3.32 -15.69 7.54
CA TYR A 5 -3.10 -15.87 6.10
C TYR A 5 -4.37 -15.69 5.27
N THR A 6 -5.52 -16.18 5.74
CA THR A 6 -6.80 -15.96 5.03
C THR A 6 -7.22 -14.48 5.05
N ILE A 7 -6.99 -13.77 6.16
CA ILE A 7 -7.21 -12.32 6.25
C ILE A 7 -6.27 -11.58 5.29
N LEU A 8 -5.00 -11.97 5.24
CA LEU A 8 -4.02 -11.38 4.33
C LEU A 8 -4.36 -11.63 2.86
N ALA A 9 -4.77 -12.84 2.50
CA ALA A 9 -5.22 -13.16 1.15
C ALA A 9 -6.42 -12.29 0.74
N LEU A 10 -7.37 -12.08 1.66
CA LEU A 10 -8.51 -11.21 1.45
C LEU A 10 -8.07 -9.74 1.27
N ALA A 11 -7.13 -9.27 2.10
CA ALA A 11 -6.50 -7.96 1.92
C ALA A 11 -5.86 -7.81 0.52
N MET A 12 -5.11 -8.82 0.07
CA MET A 12 -4.46 -8.83 -1.26
C MET A 12 -5.48 -8.79 -2.39
N THR A 13 -6.55 -9.58 -2.31
CA THR A 13 -7.61 -9.61 -3.33
C THR A 13 -8.31 -8.25 -3.45
N LEU A 14 -8.66 -7.63 -2.33
CA LEU A 14 -9.29 -6.31 -2.30
C LEU A 14 -8.33 -5.20 -2.78
N SER A 15 -7.03 -5.32 -2.48
CA SER A 15 -6.01 -4.39 -2.99
C SER A 15 -5.91 -4.46 -4.51
N SER A 16 -5.95 -5.67 -5.07
CA SER A 16 -5.94 -5.88 -6.51
C SER A 16 -7.22 -5.36 -7.16
N LEU A 17 -8.40 -5.61 -6.57
CA LEU A 17 -9.68 -5.06 -7.06
C LEU A 17 -9.68 -3.52 -7.10
N ASP A 18 -9.22 -2.86 -6.02
CA ASP A 18 -9.05 -1.40 -6.00
C ASP A 18 -8.20 -0.92 -7.19
N LYS A 19 -7.01 -1.51 -7.38
CA LYS A 19 -6.13 -1.14 -8.51
C LYS A 19 -6.78 -1.37 -9.87
N TRP A 20 -7.50 -2.47 -10.05
CA TRP A 20 -8.12 -2.81 -11.34
C TRP A 20 -9.23 -1.83 -11.70
N ILE A 21 -10.14 -1.57 -10.76
CA ILE A 21 -11.25 -0.64 -10.97
C ILE A 21 -10.71 0.78 -11.18
N SER A 22 -9.76 1.21 -10.35
CA SER A 22 -9.08 2.50 -10.49
C SER A 22 -8.44 2.66 -11.87
N ARG A 23 -7.71 1.63 -12.36
CA ARG A 23 -7.06 1.65 -13.68
C ARG A 23 -8.08 1.71 -14.83
N VAL A 24 -9.14 0.91 -14.77
CA VAL A 24 -10.17 0.89 -15.82
C VAL A 24 -10.86 2.25 -15.93
N PHE A 25 -11.13 2.91 -14.80
CA PHE A 25 -11.77 4.22 -14.78
C PHE A 25 -10.84 5.34 -15.25
N LEU A 26 -9.65 5.45 -14.65
CA LEU A 26 -8.71 6.55 -14.95
C LEU A 26 -8.17 6.50 -16.38
N LYS A 27 -8.14 5.32 -17.01
CA LYS A 27 -7.84 5.22 -18.44
C LYS A 27 -8.87 5.93 -19.33
N LYS A 28 -10.13 6.02 -18.89
CA LYS A 28 -11.21 6.68 -19.63
C LYS A 28 -11.40 8.14 -19.23
N ASN A 29 -11.02 8.53 -18.01
CA ASN A 29 -11.23 9.87 -17.46
C ASN A 29 -9.96 10.41 -16.79
N PRO A 30 -9.29 11.44 -17.34
CA PRO A 30 -8.04 11.98 -16.79
C PRO A 30 -8.26 12.94 -15.60
N LEU A 31 -9.20 12.64 -14.71
CA LEU A 31 -9.54 13.45 -13.53
C LEU A 31 -8.87 12.90 -12.26
N CYS A 32 -7.53 12.87 -12.26
CA CYS A 32 -6.74 12.17 -11.25
C CYS A 32 -6.87 12.79 -9.85
N ASN A 33 -6.78 14.12 -9.75
CA ASN A 33 -6.80 14.83 -8.46
C ASN A 33 -8.19 14.80 -7.83
N GLU A 34 -9.24 14.96 -8.64
CA GLU A 34 -10.63 14.86 -8.21
C GLU A 34 -10.95 13.43 -7.75
N TYR A 35 -10.45 12.42 -8.47
CA TYR A 35 -10.59 11.02 -8.10
C TYR A 35 -9.87 10.71 -6.78
N LEU A 36 -8.63 11.18 -6.60
CA LEU A 36 -7.85 11.02 -5.37
C LEU A 36 -8.58 11.63 -4.17
N LEU A 37 -9.06 12.87 -4.31
CA LEU A 37 -9.77 13.53 -3.22
C LEU A 37 -11.06 12.78 -2.87
N ALA A 38 -11.88 12.41 -3.87
CA ALA A 38 -13.10 11.66 -3.65
C ALA A 38 -12.84 10.31 -2.98
N TYR A 39 -11.77 9.61 -3.39
CA TYR A 39 -11.33 8.36 -2.82
C TYR A 39 -10.95 8.54 -1.34
N GLN A 40 -10.05 9.49 -1.01
CA GLN A 40 -9.58 9.71 0.36
C GLN A 40 -10.71 10.16 1.30
N ILE A 41 -11.60 11.05 0.83
CA ILE A 41 -12.78 11.44 1.61
C ILE A 41 -13.67 10.23 1.88
N THR A 42 -13.90 9.38 0.88
CA THR A 42 -14.73 8.18 1.08
C THR A 42 -14.07 7.20 2.04
N CYS A 43 -12.76 6.96 1.92
CA CYS A 43 -12.02 6.12 2.87
C CYS A 43 -12.11 6.67 4.29
N SER A 44 -11.98 7.99 4.46
CA SER A 44 -12.12 8.67 5.75
C SER A 44 -13.53 8.49 6.33
N LEU A 45 -14.57 8.69 5.53
CA LEU A 45 -15.97 8.51 5.96
C LEU A 45 -16.25 7.06 6.35
N LEU A 46 -15.79 6.09 5.55
CA LEU A 46 -15.93 4.67 5.86
C LEU A 46 -15.20 4.32 7.17
N ALA A 47 -13.97 4.77 7.34
CA ALA A 47 -13.22 4.57 8.58
C ALA A 47 -13.93 5.21 9.77
N ALA A 48 -14.45 6.43 9.64
CA ALA A 48 -15.19 7.13 10.69
C ALA A 48 -16.44 6.35 11.15
N LEU A 49 -17.17 5.71 10.22
CA LEU A 49 -18.30 4.85 10.58
C LEU A 49 -17.88 3.71 11.50
N PHE A 50 -16.71 3.11 11.26
CA PHE A 50 -16.18 2.03 12.10
C PHE A 50 -15.59 2.53 13.43
N VAL A 51 -15.01 3.74 13.46
CA VAL A 51 -14.53 4.37 14.69
C VAL A 51 -15.64 4.48 15.73
N ILE A 52 -16.88 4.78 15.33
CA ILE A 52 -18.03 4.87 16.24
C ILE A 52 -18.24 3.55 17.01
N PHE A 53 -18.02 2.41 16.36
CA PHE A 53 -18.17 1.09 16.98
C PHE A 53 -16.95 0.66 17.81
N GLU A 54 -15.78 1.21 17.54
CA GLU A 54 -14.54 0.92 18.28
C GLU A 54 -14.21 2.02 19.32
N ILE A 55 -15.11 2.99 19.54
CA ILE A 55 -14.84 4.17 20.38
C ILE A 55 -14.59 3.81 21.84
N GLU A 56 -15.24 2.75 22.34
CA GLU A 56 -15.06 2.23 23.70
C GLU A 56 -13.70 1.56 23.91
N GLN A 57 -13.03 1.16 22.82
CA GLN A 57 -11.69 0.56 22.86
C GLN A 57 -10.58 1.63 22.82
N ILE A 58 -10.94 2.90 22.63
CA ILE A 58 -9.97 4.00 22.63
C ILE A 58 -9.55 4.26 24.09
N PRO A 59 -8.25 4.24 24.41
CA PRO A 59 -7.80 4.55 25.76
C PRO A 59 -8.27 5.94 26.18
N THR A 60 -9.17 6.02 27.16
CA THR A 60 -9.68 7.30 27.68
C THR A 60 -8.74 7.93 28.72
N LYS A 61 -7.75 7.18 29.19
CA LYS A 61 -6.69 7.62 30.09
C LYS A 61 -5.37 7.09 29.56
N PHE A 62 -4.47 8.00 29.23
CA PHE A 62 -3.06 7.68 29.11
C PHE A 62 -2.45 7.90 30.49
N ASP A 63 -1.79 6.87 31.03
CA ASP A 63 -1.23 6.92 32.38
C ASP A 63 -0.04 7.90 32.47
N ASN A 64 0.53 8.29 31.33
CA ASN A 64 1.67 9.19 31.25
C ASN A 64 1.56 10.21 30.10
N THR A 65 1.98 11.46 30.34
CA THR A 65 2.03 12.51 29.31
C THR A 65 3.03 12.19 28.19
N SER A 66 4.04 11.36 28.45
CA SER A 66 5.00 10.92 27.43
C SER A 66 4.37 10.03 26.36
N GLU A 67 3.47 9.11 26.74
CA GLU A 67 2.81 8.18 25.81
C GLU A 67 1.87 8.94 24.86
N LEU A 68 1.18 9.97 25.37
CA LEU A 68 0.32 10.82 24.56
C LEU A 68 1.13 11.62 23.53
N TRP A 69 2.30 12.12 23.92
CA TRP A 69 3.22 12.79 23.00
C TRP A 69 3.78 11.84 21.94
N GLU A 70 4.16 10.63 22.32
CA GLU A 70 4.63 9.60 21.39
C GLU A 70 3.54 9.25 20.35
N LEU A 71 2.32 9.01 20.80
CA LEU A 71 1.17 8.71 19.93
C LEU A 71 0.85 9.85 18.97
N LEU A 72 0.90 11.09 19.45
CA LEU A 72 0.68 12.28 18.63
C LEU A 72 1.77 12.42 17.57
N LEU A 73 3.03 12.24 17.94
CA LEU A 73 4.16 12.27 17.00
C LEU A 73 4.05 11.15 15.96
N LEU A 74 3.77 9.92 16.37
CA LEU A 74 3.58 8.78 15.46
C LEU A 74 2.44 9.03 14.47
N SER A 75 1.32 9.58 14.93
CA SER A 75 0.17 9.92 14.09
C SER A 75 0.54 10.98 13.05
N ILE A 76 1.27 12.03 13.47
CA ILE A 76 1.75 13.07 12.57
C ILE A 76 2.71 12.48 11.53
N PHE A 77 3.70 11.68 11.96
CA PHE A 77 4.66 11.05 11.05
C PHE A 77 4.00 10.08 10.07
N SER A 78 2.98 9.34 10.50
CA SER A 78 2.17 8.50 9.61
C SER A 78 1.50 9.33 8.51
N VAL A 79 0.76 10.39 8.89
CA VAL A 79 0.07 11.26 7.91
C VAL A 79 1.05 11.91 6.93
N PHE A 80 2.19 12.41 7.42
CA PHE A 80 3.23 12.97 6.56
C PHE A 80 3.86 11.92 5.64
N SER A 81 4.06 10.69 6.10
CA SER A 81 4.59 9.60 5.29
C SER A 81 3.61 9.19 4.20
N TRP A 82 2.32 9.08 4.52
CA TRP A 82 1.27 8.83 3.54
C TRP A 82 1.18 9.93 2.48
N LEU A 83 1.29 11.19 2.90
CA LEU A 83 1.32 12.32 1.99
C LEU A 83 2.58 12.31 1.11
N GLY A 84 3.74 12.07 1.70
CA GLY A 84 5.02 11.97 1.01
C GLY A 84 5.01 10.87 -0.04
N PHE A 85 4.39 9.72 0.27
CA PHE A 85 4.13 8.64 -0.67
C PHE A 85 3.24 9.10 -1.82
N ALA A 86 2.09 9.71 -1.53
CA ALA A 86 1.17 10.18 -2.56
C ALA A 86 1.85 11.20 -3.48
N TYR A 87 2.46 12.25 -2.92
CA TYR A 87 3.16 13.29 -3.68
C TYR A 87 4.28 12.73 -4.56
N SER A 88 5.16 11.92 -3.97
CA SER A 88 6.30 11.34 -4.68
C SER A 88 5.84 10.39 -5.79
N THR A 89 4.79 9.61 -5.54
CA THR A 89 4.20 8.71 -6.54
C THR A 89 3.64 9.48 -7.73
N PHE A 90 2.89 10.55 -7.51
CA PHE A 90 2.32 11.35 -8.61
C PHE A 90 3.40 12.11 -9.39
N ARG A 91 4.39 12.69 -8.70
CA ARG A 91 5.54 13.35 -9.36
C ARG A 91 6.37 12.38 -10.18
N ALA A 92 6.69 11.20 -9.64
CA ALA A 92 7.44 10.16 -10.35
C ALA A 92 6.70 9.71 -11.61
N ARG A 93 5.39 9.46 -11.51
CA ARG A 93 4.55 9.08 -12.66
C ARG A 93 4.46 10.15 -13.75
N ALA A 94 4.66 11.43 -13.39
CA ALA A 94 4.63 12.54 -14.34
C ALA A 94 5.98 12.81 -15.04
N SER A 95 7.09 12.29 -14.51
CA SER A 95 8.45 12.68 -14.93
C SER A 95 9.28 11.53 -15.49
N ILE A 96 8.93 10.28 -15.22
CA ILE A 96 9.59 9.11 -15.80
C ILE A 96 8.55 8.10 -16.28
N GLU A 97 8.99 7.19 -17.15
CA GLU A 97 8.14 6.12 -17.67
C GLU A 97 7.54 5.25 -16.56
N LEU A 98 6.27 4.91 -16.71
CA LEU A 98 5.52 4.10 -15.74
C LEU A 98 6.18 2.73 -15.46
N GLY A 99 6.86 2.15 -16.45
CA GLY A 99 7.62 0.92 -16.28
C GLY A 99 8.74 1.07 -15.25
N VAL A 100 9.46 2.19 -15.29
CA VAL A 100 10.58 2.50 -14.37
C VAL A 100 10.06 2.75 -12.95
N VAL A 101 9.00 3.55 -12.81
CA VAL A 101 8.33 3.77 -11.50
C VAL A 101 7.89 2.44 -10.90
N SER A 102 7.35 1.54 -11.73
CA SER A 102 6.92 0.21 -11.28
C SER A 102 8.08 -0.60 -10.72
N ILE A 103 9.23 -0.67 -11.42
CA ILE A 103 10.42 -1.37 -10.91
C ILE A 103 10.88 -0.79 -9.58
N ILE A 104 11.04 0.53 -9.51
CA ILE A 104 11.54 1.20 -8.30
C ILE A 104 10.55 0.98 -7.15
N SER A 105 9.24 0.99 -7.40
CA SER A 105 8.24 0.70 -6.37
C SER A 105 8.35 -0.72 -5.78
N LYS A 106 8.92 -1.69 -6.52
CA LYS A 106 9.16 -3.05 -6.01
C LYS A 106 10.27 -3.10 -4.96
N THR A 107 11.18 -2.11 -4.96
CA THR A 107 12.24 -2.00 -3.94
C THR A 107 11.69 -1.79 -2.53
N LYS A 108 10.40 -1.44 -2.38
CA LYS A 108 9.74 -1.40 -1.06
C LYS A 108 9.87 -2.72 -0.28
N ILE A 109 10.04 -3.86 -0.96
CA ILE A 109 10.33 -5.15 -0.31
C ILE A 109 11.59 -5.04 0.56
N ILE A 110 12.65 -4.45 0.01
CA ILE A 110 13.92 -4.23 0.71
C ILE A 110 13.71 -3.26 1.86
N TRP A 111 13.07 -2.12 1.59
CA TRP A 111 12.79 -1.12 2.62
C TRP A 111 11.95 -1.69 3.76
N SER A 112 10.97 -2.55 3.48
CA SER A 112 10.15 -3.17 4.51
C SER A 112 10.91 -4.16 5.37
N ALA A 113 11.83 -4.92 4.77
CA ALA A 113 12.71 -5.82 5.52
C ALA A 113 13.67 -5.02 6.41
N LEU A 114 14.32 -3.98 5.87
CA LEU A 114 15.21 -3.09 6.62
C LEU A 114 14.47 -2.39 7.76
N PHE A 115 13.28 -1.83 7.50
CA PHE A 115 12.49 -1.16 8.53
C PHE A 115 12.05 -2.14 9.63
N GLY A 116 11.56 -3.33 9.27
CA GLY A 116 11.16 -4.35 10.23
C GLY A 116 12.32 -4.80 11.13
N VAL A 117 13.47 -5.09 10.55
CA VAL A 117 14.64 -5.55 11.31
C VAL A 117 15.24 -4.43 12.16
N SER A 118 15.39 -3.21 11.62
CA SER A 118 16.08 -2.12 12.31
C SER A 118 15.21 -1.31 13.27
N PHE A 119 13.96 -1.02 12.93
CA PHE A 119 13.08 -0.17 13.74
C PHE A 119 12.13 -0.99 14.63
N LEU A 120 11.72 -2.18 14.17
CA LEU A 120 10.79 -3.05 14.91
C LEU A 120 11.49 -4.23 15.60
N ASN A 121 12.83 -4.30 15.53
CA ASN A 121 13.66 -5.37 16.11
C ASN A 121 13.21 -6.79 15.70
N GLU A 122 12.71 -6.95 14.47
CA GLU A 122 12.28 -8.24 13.96
C GLU A 122 13.48 -9.12 13.60
N THR A 123 13.40 -10.42 13.92
CA THR A 123 14.40 -11.41 13.51
C THR A 123 13.86 -12.23 12.35
N LEU A 124 14.57 -12.21 11.22
CA LEU A 124 14.22 -13.00 10.04
C LEU A 124 15.09 -14.26 10.00
N THR A 125 14.45 -15.42 9.81
CA THR A 125 15.18 -16.66 9.61
C THR A 125 15.85 -16.68 8.23
N PHE A 126 16.86 -17.53 8.07
CA PHE A 126 17.51 -17.73 6.77
C PHE A 126 16.50 -18.08 5.67
N LEU A 127 15.49 -18.89 6.00
CA LEU A 127 14.47 -19.35 5.06
C LEU A 127 13.47 -18.25 4.70
N GLN A 128 13.18 -17.34 5.62
CA GLN A 128 12.41 -16.13 5.31
C GLN A 128 13.19 -15.19 4.40
N MET A 129 14.49 -15.01 4.64
CA MET A 129 15.35 -14.20 3.79
C MET A 129 15.43 -14.74 2.35
N THR A 130 15.53 -16.06 2.16
CA THR A 130 15.51 -16.65 0.81
C THR A 130 14.17 -16.40 0.11
N GLY A 131 13.04 -16.50 0.82
CA GLY A 131 11.73 -16.18 0.28
C GLY A 131 11.56 -14.70 -0.13
N VAL A 132 12.10 -13.77 0.67
CA VAL A 132 12.15 -12.34 0.31
C VAL A 132 12.93 -12.13 -0.99
N ILE A 133 14.10 -12.76 -1.12
CA ILE A 133 14.94 -12.67 -2.32
C ILE A 133 14.20 -13.23 -3.53
N LEU A 134 13.53 -14.39 -3.41
CA LEU A 134 12.77 -15.00 -4.49
C LEU A 134 11.65 -14.07 -5.01
N ILE A 135 10.87 -13.47 -4.10
CA ILE A 135 9.78 -12.55 -4.49
C ILE A 135 10.36 -11.28 -5.12
N LEU A 136 11.49 -10.78 -4.62
CA LEU A 136 12.17 -9.64 -5.20
C LEU A 136 12.62 -9.94 -6.64
N VAL A 137 13.33 -11.05 -6.86
CA VAL A 137 13.77 -11.48 -8.20
C VAL A 137 12.57 -11.67 -9.14
N ALA A 138 11.52 -12.32 -8.67
CA ALA A 138 10.28 -12.50 -9.43
C ALA A 138 9.68 -11.16 -9.86
N SER A 139 9.65 -10.18 -8.96
CA SER A 139 9.09 -8.85 -9.22
C SER A 139 9.94 -8.03 -10.19
N LEU A 140 11.26 -8.17 -10.16
CA LEU A 140 12.18 -7.53 -11.10
C LEU A 140 12.05 -8.12 -12.50
N LEU A 141 11.97 -9.45 -12.62
CA LEU A 141 11.83 -10.16 -13.90
C LEU A 141 10.61 -9.70 -14.71
N ILE A 142 9.48 -9.39 -14.07
CA ILE A 142 8.28 -8.88 -14.77
C ILE A 142 8.56 -7.56 -15.47
N SER A 143 9.54 -6.83 -14.97
CA SER A 143 9.72 -5.42 -15.25
C SER A 143 10.92 -5.12 -16.14
N THR A 144 11.74 -6.13 -16.46
CA THR A 144 12.95 -6.01 -17.30
C THR A 144 12.66 -5.90 -18.80
N SER A 145 11.41 -5.80 -19.24
CA SER A 145 11.08 -5.91 -20.67
C SER A 145 11.33 -4.67 -21.54
N ASN A 146 12.07 -3.64 -21.09
CA ASN A 146 12.77 -2.75 -22.04
C ASN A 146 13.74 -1.70 -21.45
N ASN A 147 13.76 -1.36 -20.16
CA ASN A 147 14.41 -0.10 -19.74
C ASN A 147 15.21 -0.18 -18.42
N MET A 148 16.12 -1.15 -18.30
CA MET A 148 17.05 -1.23 -17.14
C MET A 148 17.94 0.02 -17.03
N ASN A 149 18.35 0.62 -18.16
CA ASN A 149 19.17 1.84 -18.16
C ASN A 149 18.44 3.08 -17.62
N LEU A 150 17.10 3.08 -17.58
CA LEU A 150 16.30 4.17 -17.01
C LEU A 150 16.04 4.01 -15.50
N LEU A 151 16.41 2.87 -14.89
CA LEU A 151 16.32 2.68 -13.43
C LEU A 151 17.20 3.65 -12.66
N PHE A 152 18.31 4.05 -13.27
CA PHE A 152 19.22 5.07 -12.75
C PHE A 152 18.84 6.48 -13.23
N SER A 153 17.62 6.67 -13.73
CA SER A 153 17.09 8.02 -13.95
C SER A 153 17.17 8.80 -12.63
N ASN A 154 17.57 10.07 -12.73
CA ASN A 154 17.88 10.95 -11.59
C ASN A 154 16.62 11.40 -10.81
N ASN A 155 15.57 10.56 -10.82
CA ASN A 155 14.27 10.91 -10.29
C ASN A 155 14.13 10.45 -8.84
N LEU A 156 14.58 11.32 -7.96
CA LEU A 156 14.54 11.17 -6.51
C LEU A 156 13.12 10.82 -6.01
N HIS A 157 12.05 11.33 -6.63
CA HIS A 157 10.68 11.02 -6.23
C HIS A 157 10.27 9.56 -6.46
N ALA A 158 10.81 8.91 -7.49
CA ALA A 158 10.52 7.50 -7.74
C ALA A 158 11.08 6.60 -6.63
N TRP A 159 12.26 6.96 -6.11
CA TRP A 159 12.93 6.27 -5.00
C TRP A 159 12.34 6.61 -3.63
N LEU A 160 11.90 7.86 -3.41
CA LEU A 160 11.26 8.26 -2.17
C LEU A 160 9.87 7.62 -1.97
N ALA A 161 9.11 7.39 -3.04
CA ALA A 161 7.77 6.82 -2.94
C ALA A 161 7.72 5.47 -2.17
N PRO A 162 8.49 4.42 -2.54
CA PRO A 162 8.49 3.16 -1.80
C PRO A 162 9.00 3.30 -0.35
N ILE A 163 9.91 4.24 -0.09
CA ILE A 163 10.41 4.53 1.27
C ILE A 163 9.29 5.10 2.12
N PHE A 164 8.64 6.17 1.65
CA PHE A 164 7.52 6.79 2.36
C PHE A 164 6.36 5.84 2.59
N LEU A 165 6.05 4.97 1.62
CA LEU A 165 5.02 3.94 1.80
C LEU A 165 5.40 2.97 2.92
N THR A 166 6.67 2.57 2.98
CA THR A 166 7.16 1.67 4.02
C THR A 166 7.10 2.33 5.39
N LEU A 167 7.53 3.59 5.49
CA LEU A 167 7.44 4.37 6.73
C LEU A 167 5.99 4.53 7.18
N ALA A 168 5.07 4.87 6.26
CA ALA A 168 3.66 5.05 6.55
C ALA A 168 3.04 3.78 7.16
N ILE A 169 3.18 2.64 6.49
CA ILE A 169 2.63 1.37 6.99
C ILE A 169 3.38 0.90 8.24
N GLY A 170 4.69 1.20 8.35
CA GLY A 170 5.51 0.89 9.51
C GLY A 170 5.04 1.64 10.77
N PHE A 171 4.83 2.96 10.66
CA PHE A 171 4.25 3.75 11.74
C PHE A 171 2.83 3.30 12.07
N ASP A 172 2.02 2.99 11.07
CA ASP A 172 0.66 2.47 11.31
C ASP A 172 0.67 1.13 12.04
N LYS A 173 1.65 0.25 11.79
CA LYS A 173 1.84 -0.97 12.61
C LYS A 173 2.20 -0.64 14.05
N VAL A 174 3.05 0.36 14.31
CA VAL A 174 3.35 0.75 15.70
C VAL A 174 2.08 1.31 16.35
N LEU A 175 1.31 2.12 15.62
CA LEU A 175 0.04 2.65 16.10
C LEU A 175 -1.00 1.57 16.42
N THR A 176 -0.97 0.39 15.78
CA THR A 176 -1.91 -0.70 16.13
C THR A 176 -1.71 -1.25 17.54
N LEU A 177 -0.58 -0.95 18.18
CA LEU A 177 -0.35 -1.28 19.59
C LEU A 177 -1.13 -0.38 20.56
N TYR A 178 -1.50 0.83 20.12
CA TYR A 178 -2.14 1.85 20.97
C TYR A 178 -3.58 2.16 20.56
N LEU A 179 -3.89 2.04 19.26
CA LEU A 179 -5.16 2.48 18.69
C LEU A 179 -5.86 1.35 17.93
N PRO A 180 -7.20 1.31 17.95
CA PRO A 180 -7.96 0.44 17.07
C PRO A 180 -7.67 0.74 15.60
N THR A 181 -7.73 -0.31 14.76
CA THR A 181 -7.41 -0.21 13.34
C THR A 181 -8.25 0.84 12.62
N SER A 182 -9.53 0.98 12.96
CA SER A 182 -10.41 1.98 12.35
C SER A 182 -9.94 3.42 12.60
N VAL A 183 -9.42 3.71 13.80
CA VAL A 183 -8.94 5.03 14.21
C VAL A 183 -7.69 5.40 13.41
N ILE A 184 -6.77 4.45 13.25
CA ILE A 184 -5.55 4.64 12.46
C ILE A 184 -5.90 4.97 11.00
N LEU A 185 -6.81 4.19 10.40
CA LEU A 185 -7.30 4.46 9.05
C LEU A 185 -7.95 5.83 8.93
N PHE A 186 -8.77 6.21 9.91
CA PHE A 186 -9.42 7.51 9.94
C PHE A 186 -8.38 8.63 9.98
N ILE A 187 -7.38 8.57 10.86
CA ILE A 187 -6.31 9.57 10.95
C ILE A 187 -5.54 9.67 9.63
N GLY A 188 -5.10 8.53 9.07
CA GLY A 188 -4.34 8.51 7.82
C GLY A 188 -5.13 9.06 6.62
N PHE A 189 -6.38 8.61 6.44
CA PHE A 189 -7.22 9.04 5.31
C PHE A 189 -7.76 10.46 5.47
N SER A 190 -8.16 10.87 6.68
CA SER A 190 -8.62 12.25 6.93
C SER A 190 -7.48 13.26 6.78
N GLY A 191 -6.29 12.94 7.33
CA GLY A 191 -5.11 13.78 7.21
C GLY A 191 -4.69 13.97 5.74
N THR A 192 -4.66 12.88 4.96
CA THR A 192 -4.36 12.98 3.53
C THR A 192 -5.47 13.68 2.73
N ALA A 193 -6.75 13.41 3.02
CA ALA A 193 -7.88 14.11 2.39
C ALA A 193 -7.85 15.62 2.62
N PHE A 194 -7.48 16.04 3.83
CA PHE A 194 -7.35 17.45 4.20
C PHE A 194 -6.18 18.13 3.47
N LEU A 195 -5.04 17.44 3.34
CA LEU A 195 -3.83 17.99 2.72
C LEU A 195 -3.91 17.99 1.18
N THR A 196 -4.65 17.07 0.56
CA THR A 196 -4.79 16.97 -0.90
C THR A 196 -5.25 18.27 -1.59
N PRO A 197 -6.36 18.94 -1.21
CA PRO A 197 -6.78 20.18 -1.86
C PRO A 197 -5.87 21.37 -1.56
N LEU A 198 -5.10 21.33 -0.46
CA LEU A 198 -4.12 22.36 -0.13
C LEU A 198 -2.89 22.29 -1.05
N LEU A 199 -2.53 21.09 -1.50
CA LEU A 199 -1.31 20.84 -2.27
C LEU A 199 -1.57 20.64 -3.76
N PHE A 200 -2.77 20.26 -4.16
CA PHE A 200 -3.13 19.95 -5.55
C PHE A 200 -4.33 20.74 -6.03
N LYS A 201 -4.31 21.15 -7.30
CA LYS A 201 -5.47 21.80 -7.94
C LYS A 201 -6.58 20.79 -8.13
N VAL A 202 -7.71 21.00 -7.44
CA VAL A 202 -8.92 20.17 -7.53
C VAL A 202 -10.09 21.00 -8.02
N HIS A 203 -10.79 20.52 -9.05
CA HIS A 203 -12.00 21.15 -9.55
C HIS A 203 -13.23 20.47 -8.94
N TYR A 204 -13.77 21.05 -7.87
CA TYR A 204 -14.89 20.47 -7.10
C TYR A 204 -16.11 20.11 -7.96
N ARG A 205 -16.39 20.86 -9.03
CA ARG A 205 -17.51 20.58 -9.95
C ARG A 205 -17.37 19.23 -10.68
N LEU A 206 -16.15 18.77 -10.90
CA LEU A 206 -15.85 17.53 -11.63
C LEU A 206 -15.86 16.29 -10.74
N ILE A 207 -15.87 16.45 -9.41
CA ILE A 207 -15.91 15.33 -8.44
C ILE A 207 -17.13 14.43 -8.67
N LYS A 208 -18.29 15.01 -9.03
CA LYS A 208 -19.51 14.24 -9.31
C LYS A 208 -19.32 13.20 -10.42
N LYS A 209 -18.40 13.43 -11.37
CA LYS A 209 -18.12 12.50 -12.48
C LYS A 209 -17.31 11.29 -12.05
N VAL A 210 -16.55 11.40 -10.96
CA VAL A 210 -15.63 10.36 -10.48
C VAL A 210 -16.16 9.65 -9.23
N LEU A 211 -17.12 10.26 -8.52
CA LEU A 211 -17.58 9.86 -7.20
C LEU A 211 -17.98 8.38 -7.11
N PHE A 212 -18.83 7.90 -8.02
CA PHE A 212 -19.32 6.52 -7.96
C PHE A 212 -18.17 5.49 -8.01
N ASN A 213 -17.23 5.65 -8.94
CA ASN A 213 -16.10 4.75 -9.05
C ASN A 213 -15.13 4.93 -7.87
N ALA A 214 -14.89 6.17 -7.45
CA ALA A 214 -14.07 6.47 -6.28
C ALA A 214 -14.63 5.83 -5.00
N VAL A 215 -15.96 5.74 -4.86
CA VAL A 215 -16.60 5.10 -3.70
C VAL A 215 -16.40 3.59 -3.71
N ILE A 216 -16.58 2.94 -4.85
CA ILE A 216 -16.37 1.49 -4.98
C ILE A 216 -14.90 1.16 -4.69
N THR A 217 -13.97 1.90 -5.28
CA THR A 217 -12.53 1.66 -5.06
C THR A 217 -12.10 1.98 -3.64
N ALA A 218 -12.60 3.07 -3.05
CA ALA A 218 -12.35 3.40 -1.65
C ALA A 218 -12.86 2.32 -0.71
N THR A 219 -14.00 1.69 -1.02
CA THR A 219 -14.52 0.57 -0.23
C THR A 219 -13.57 -0.62 -0.28
N CYS A 220 -13.12 -1.02 -1.47
CA CYS A 220 -12.14 -2.10 -1.62
C CYS A 220 -10.80 -1.75 -0.96
N GLY A 221 -10.29 -0.54 -1.15
CA GLY A 221 -9.01 -0.09 -0.63
C GLY A 221 -9.00 0.06 0.89
N THR A 222 -10.07 0.62 1.48
CA THR A 222 -10.24 0.75 2.94
C THR A 222 -10.34 -0.62 3.58
N ALA A 223 -11.17 -1.52 3.03
CA ALA A 223 -11.29 -2.88 3.54
C ALA A 223 -9.97 -3.66 3.40
N SER A 224 -9.29 -3.54 2.25
CA SER A 224 -7.95 -4.11 2.04
C SER A 224 -6.98 -3.66 3.12
N TYR A 225 -6.93 -2.35 3.38
CA TYR A 225 -5.97 -1.79 4.31
C TYR A 225 -6.33 -2.09 5.78
N TYR A 226 -7.62 -2.14 6.12
CA TYR A 226 -8.10 -2.61 7.42
C TYR A 226 -7.63 -4.04 7.71
N PHE A 227 -7.83 -4.96 6.76
CA PHE A 227 -7.39 -6.35 6.92
C PHE A 227 -5.87 -6.48 6.97
N LEU A 228 -5.14 -5.66 6.19
CA LEU A 228 -3.68 -5.61 6.28
C LEU A 228 -3.22 -5.20 7.68
N LEU A 229 -3.79 -4.14 8.25
CA LEU A 229 -3.45 -3.67 9.60
C LEU A 229 -3.83 -4.69 10.69
N LYS A 230 -4.96 -5.38 10.55
CA LYS A 230 -5.33 -6.48 11.47
C LYS A 230 -4.28 -7.59 11.49
N VAL A 231 -3.74 -7.95 10.32
CA VAL A 231 -2.65 -8.94 10.23
C VAL A 231 -1.35 -8.38 10.81
N LEU A 232 -0.98 -7.13 10.47
CA LEU A 232 0.23 -6.47 10.96
C LEU A 232 0.27 -6.33 12.49
N ASN A 233 -0.88 -6.20 13.14
CA ASN A 233 -0.97 -6.14 14.60
C ASN A 233 -0.52 -7.45 15.28
N THR A 234 -0.53 -8.58 14.57
CA THR A 234 -0.22 -9.90 15.15
C THR A 234 0.98 -10.58 14.49
N SER A 235 1.62 -9.96 13.50
CA SER A 235 2.61 -10.60 12.65
C SER A 235 3.79 -9.67 12.34
N ALA A 236 4.93 -10.26 11.98
CA ALA A 236 6.12 -9.50 11.59
C ALA A 236 5.83 -8.66 10.33
N PHE A 237 6.19 -7.39 10.39
CA PHE A 237 6.01 -6.37 9.36
C PHE A 237 6.73 -6.77 8.08
N SER A 238 8.00 -7.13 8.23
CA SER A 238 8.87 -7.58 7.14
C SER A 238 8.24 -8.73 6.35
N LEU A 239 7.70 -9.74 7.04
CA LEU A 239 7.03 -10.89 6.41
C LEU A 239 5.72 -10.50 5.72
N VAL A 240 4.83 -9.80 6.44
CA VAL A 240 3.51 -9.45 5.93
C VAL A 240 3.61 -8.55 4.70
N MET A 241 4.53 -7.58 4.70
CA MET A 241 4.73 -6.67 3.57
C MET A 241 5.24 -7.39 2.32
N VAL A 242 6.12 -8.39 2.50
CA VAL A 242 6.63 -9.20 1.39
C VAL A 242 5.52 -10.09 0.82
N LEU A 243 4.77 -10.77 1.68
CA LEU A 243 3.64 -11.61 1.26
C LEU A 243 2.55 -10.79 0.56
N PHE A 244 2.20 -9.62 1.12
CA PHE A 244 1.23 -8.70 0.53
C PHE A 244 1.64 -8.26 -0.88
N GLN A 245 2.95 -8.14 -1.13
CA GLN A 245 3.46 -7.80 -2.45
C GLN A 245 3.17 -8.90 -3.48
N GLY A 246 3.00 -10.15 -3.06
CA GLY A 246 2.55 -11.27 -3.90
C GLY A 246 1.22 -11.03 -4.62
N ALA A 247 0.45 -10.00 -4.24
CA ALA A 247 -0.78 -9.60 -4.93
C ALA A 247 -0.54 -9.29 -6.43
N PHE A 248 0.71 -8.99 -6.83
CA PHE A 248 1.02 -8.81 -8.25
C PHE A 248 0.72 -10.07 -9.09
N ILE A 249 0.70 -11.27 -8.50
CA ILE A 249 0.32 -12.51 -9.21
C ILE A 249 -1.13 -12.39 -9.68
N LEU A 250 -2.02 -11.90 -8.81
CA LEU A 250 -3.42 -11.63 -9.16
C LEU A 250 -3.50 -10.57 -10.26
N ASP A 251 -2.69 -9.51 -10.16
CA ASP A 251 -2.65 -8.44 -11.16
C ASP A 251 -2.23 -8.97 -12.55
N ILE A 252 -1.27 -9.90 -12.62
CA ILE A 252 -0.84 -10.56 -13.86
C ILE A 252 -1.96 -11.41 -14.45
N LEU A 253 -2.61 -12.25 -13.61
CA LEU A 253 -3.71 -13.11 -14.04
C LEU A 253 -4.87 -12.26 -14.59
N PHE A 254 -5.23 -11.19 -13.89
CA PHE A 254 -6.26 -10.26 -14.34
C PHE A 254 -5.90 -9.58 -15.66
N GLY A 255 -4.68 -9.07 -15.80
CA GLY A 255 -4.19 -8.47 -17.04
C GLY A 255 -4.22 -9.45 -18.21
N TYR A 256 -3.89 -10.72 -17.98
CA TYR A 256 -3.92 -11.76 -18.99
C TYR A 256 -5.35 -12.11 -19.44
N PHE A 257 -6.25 -12.42 -18.50
CA PHE A 257 -7.60 -12.89 -18.81
C PHE A 257 -8.56 -11.77 -19.22
N PHE A 258 -8.58 -10.65 -18.50
CA PHE A 258 -9.57 -9.58 -18.69
C PHE A 258 -9.08 -8.48 -19.63
N LEU A 259 -7.81 -8.06 -19.49
CA LEU A 259 -7.24 -7.00 -20.33
C LEU A 259 -6.59 -7.54 -21.62
N LYS A 260 -6.53 -8.87 -21.80
CA LYS A 260 -5.91 -9.56 -22.94
C LYS A 260 -4.45 -9.15 -23.17
N GLU A 261 -3.72 -8.81 -22.10
CA GLU A 261 -2.31 -8.38 -22.15
C GLU A 261 -1.37 -9.60 -22.31
N ARG A 262 -1.25 -10.14 -23.53
CA ARG A 262 -0.49 -11.37 -23.85
C ARG A 262 1.01 -11.20 -24.12
N THR A 263 1.54 -9.98 -23.99
CA THR A 263 2.96 -9.69 -24.19
C THR A 263 3.82 -10.32 -23.08
N ASN A 264 5.02 -10.79 -23.44
CA ASN A 264 6.02 -11.35 -22.52
C ASN A 264 5.51 -12.46 -21.60
N LEU A 265 4.66 -13.34 -22.14
CA LEU A 265 3.98 -14.41 -21.39
C LEU A 265 4.96 -15.32 -20.63
N LYS A 266 6.06 -15.73 -21.27
CA LYS A 266 7.08 -16.60 -20.64
C LYS A 266 7.63 -15.97 -19.36
N THR A 267 8.01 -14.70 -19.41
CA THR A 267 8.54 -13.95 -18.27
C THR A 267 7.50 -13.82 -17.16
N LYS A 268 6.24 -13.51 -17.50
CA LYS A 268 5.14 -13.44 -16.53
C LYS A 268 4.92 -14.78 -15.81
N ILE A 269 4.93 -15.90 -16.53
CA ILE A 269 4.76 -17.24 -15.95
C ILE A 269 5.93 -17.58 -15.01
N VAL A 270 7.17 -17.40 -15.46
CA VAL A 270 8.35 -17.67 -14.63
C VAL A 270 8.34 -16.83 -13.36
N SER A 271 7.99 -15.55 -13.46
CA SER A 271 7.87 -14.68 -12.29
C SER A 271 6.75 -15.10 -11.34
N CYS A 272 5.58 -15.51 -11.85
CA CYS A 272 4.51 -16.03 -11.01
C CYS A 272 4.95 -17.31 -10.27
N LEU A 273 5.66 -18.22 -10.95
CA LEU A 273 6.19 -19.43 -10.33
C LEU A 273 7.22 -19.10 -9.24
N LEU A 274 8.19 -18.23 -9.52
CA LEU A 274 9.20 -17.82 -8.55
C LEU A 274 8.59 -17.13 -7.32
N ALA A 275 7.61 -16.25 -7.52
CA ALA A 275 6.93 -15.62 -6.39
C ALA A 275 6.04 -16.59 -5.62
N THR A 276 5.41 -17.56 -6.28
CA THR A 276 4.65 -18.62 -5.59
C THR A 276 5.60 -19.45 -4.72
N LEU A 277 6.76 -19.84 -5.25
CA LEU A 277 7.80 -20.52 -4.47
C LEU A 277 8.27 -19.66 -3.29
N GLY A 278 8.55 -18.37 -3.51
CA GLY A 278 8.95 -17.45 -2.45
C GLY A 278 7.90 -17.25 -1.36
N ILE A 279 6.61 -17.23 -1.72
CA ILE A 279 5.49 -17.18 -0.77
C ILE A 279 5.42 -18.48 0.04
N LEU A 280 5.55 -19.64 -0.61
CA LEU A 280 5.53 -20.93 0.07
C LEU A 280 6.70 -21.08 1.04
N THR A 281 7.90 -20.63 0.67
CA THR A 281 9.04 -20.61 1.58
C THR A 281 8.85 -19.61 2.73
N LEU A 282 8.19 -18.48 2.52
CA LEU A 282 7.91 -17.55 3.62
C LEU A 282 6.85 -18.08 4.60
N ALA A 283 5.97 -18.95 4.14
CA ALA A 283 4.88 -19.51 4.93
C ALA A 283 5.24 -20.82 5.65
N SER A 284 6.39 -21.42 5.34
CA SER A 284 6.93 -22.61 6.01
C SER A 284 7.81 -22.25 7.20
#